data_AF-A0A9N9JMB8-F1
#
_entry.id   AF-A0A9N9JMB8-F1
#
_cell.length_a   1.000
_cell.length_b   1.000
_cell.length_c   1.000
_cell.angle_alpha   90.00
_cell.angle_beta   90.00
_cell.angle_gamma   90.00
#
_symmetry.space_group_name_H-M   'P 1'
#
loop_
_entity.id
_entity.type
_entity.pdbx_description
1 polymer ?
#
loop_
_entity_poly.entity_id
_entity_poly.type
_entity_poly.pdbx_seq_one_letter_code
_entity_poly.pdbx_strand_id
1 'polypeptide(L)' 'VVTVHPFETEEEAINLANDSPYGLSCSVWSQNGSRMRRVAEAIQVGTVWVNCWLIRDLSMPFGGAKK' A
#
# COMPACT_ATOMS: atom_id res chain seq x y z
N VAL A 1 12.45 12.37 3.34
CA VAL A 1 11.80 13.30 2.40
C VAL A 1 10.63 12.57 1.75
N VAL A 2 9.53 13.25 1.44
CA VAL A 2 8.33 12.65 0.79
C VAL A 2 7.87 13.53 -0.36
N THR A 3 7.34 12.91 -1.41
CA THR A 3 6.72 13.57 -2.56
C THR A 3 5.21 13.32 -2.52
N VAL A 4 4.40 14.35 -2.77
CA VAL A 4 2.94 14.23 -2.80
C VAL A 4 2.47 14.37 -4.23
N HIS A 5 1.73 13.37 -4.72
CA HIS A 5 1.13 13.35 -6.04
C HIS A 5 -0.39 13.31 -5.89
N PRO A 6 -1.15 14.22 -6.53
CA PRO A 6 -2.60 14.10 -6.61
C PRO A 6 -2.97 12.93 -7.53
N PHE A 7 -4.16 12.38 -7.30
CA PHE A 7 -4.80 11.38 -8.17
C PHE A 7 -6.31 11.59 -8.10
N GLU A 8 -7.05 11.18 -9.13
CA GLU A 8 -8.50 11.32 -9.19
C GLU A 8 -9.23 9.99 -8.97
N THR A 9 -8.61 8.88 -9.41
CA THR A 9 -9.26 7.55 -9.37
C THR A 9 -8.50 6.53 -8.53
N GLU A 10 -9.23 5.53 -8.05
CA GLU A 10 -8.65 4.39 -7.31
C GLU A 10 -7.63 3.63 -8.17
N GLU A 11 -7.92 3.45 -9.46
CA GLU A 11 -7.06 2.77 -10.43
C GLU A 11 -5.76 3.53 -10.70
N GLU A 12 -5.85 4.86 -10.88
CA GLU A 12 -4.68 5.72 -11.05
C GLU A 12 -3.74 5.63 -9.83
N ALA A 13 -4.29 5.70 -8.61
CA ALA A 13 -3.49 5.58 -7.39
C ALA A 13 -2.79 4.22 -7.28
N ILE A 14 -3.48 3.14 -7.65
CA ILE A 14 -2.91 1.78 -7.66
C ILE A 14 -1.76 1.70 -8.68
N ASN A 15 -1.97 2.24 -9.88
CA ASN A 15 -0.96 2.23 -10.93
C ASN A 15 0.29 3.03 -10.51
N LEU A 16 0.10 4.24 -9.97
CA LEU A 16 1.20 5.07 -9.45
C LEU A 16 1.96 4.38 -8.32
N ALA A 17 1.25 3.72 -7.39
CA ALA A 17 1.88 3.01 -6.28
C ALA A 17 2.66 1.76 -6.73
N ASN A 18 2.20 1.11 -7.81
CA ASN A 18 2.84 -0.08 -8.37
C ASN A 18 3.95 0.23 -9.39
N ASP A 19 4.02 1.46 -9.91
CA ASP A 19 5.07 1.93 -10.84
C ASP A 19 6.39 2.22 -10.10
N SER A 20 6.90 1.18 -9.45
CA SER A 20 8.18 1.18 -8.76
C SER A 20 8.83 -0.20 -8.88
N PRO A 21 10.15 -0.26 -9.08
CA PRO A 21 10.87 -1.53 -9.02
C PRO A 21 10.92 -2.11 -7.60
N TYR A 22 10.60 -1.30 -6.59
CA TYR A 22 10.60 -1.67 -5.16
C TYR A 22 9.21 -2.04 -4.66
N GLY A 23 9.15 -2.91 -3.65
CA GLY A 23 7.89 -3.47 -3.16
C GLY A 23 7.89 -3.86 -1.69
N LEU A 24 8.42 -3.01 -0.80
CA LEU A 24 8.52 -3.35 0.63
C LEU A 24 7.18 -3.22 1.35
N SER A 25 6.63 -2.01 1.41
CA SER A 25 5.42 -1.74 2.18
C SER A 25 4.59 -0.58 1.63
N CYS A 26 3.29 -0.58 1.91
CA CYS A 26 2.36 0.50 1.60
C CYS A 26 1.44 0.77 2.79
N SER A 27 0.96 2.02 2.93
CA SER A 27 -0.09 2.37 3.88
C SER A 27 -1.28 2.98 3.13
N VAL A 28 -2.46 2.41 3.32
CA VAL A 28 -3.72 2.86 2.71
C VAL A 28 -4.57 3.55 3.78
N TRP A 29 -5.09 4.73 3.45
CA TRP A 29 -5.92 5.55 4.35
C TRP A 29 -7.28 5.81 3.69
N SER A 30 -8.35 5.43 4.38
CA SER A 30 -9.73 5.61 3.89
C SER A 30 -10.70 5.53 5.06
N GLN A 31 -11.97 5.85 4.85
CA GLN A 31 -13.07 5.47 5.75
C GLN A 31 -13.95 4.38 5.14
N ASN A 32 -13.82 4.12 3.84
CA ASN A 32 -14.56 3.10 3.13
C ASN A 32 -13.82 1.75 3.20
N GLY A 33 -14.36 0.80 3.98
CA GLY A 33 -13.76 -0.51 4.18
C GLY A 33 -13.62 -1.36 2.91
N SER A 34 -14.60 -1.30 2.00
CA SER A 34 -14.53 -2.03 0.73
C SER A 34 -13.41 -1.50 -0.16
N ARG A 35 -13.22 -0.17 -0.20
CA ARG A 35 -12.10 0.45 -0.92
C ARG A 35 -10.76 0.04 -0.32
N MET A 36 -10.63 0.04 1.01
CA MET A 36 -9.37 -0.38 1.65
C MET A 36 -8.96 -1.77 1.22
N ARG A 37 -9.91 -2.72 1.23
CA ARG A 37 -9.64 -4.10 0.86
C ARG A 37 -9.22 -4.22 -0.61
N ARG A 38 -9.99 -3.64 -1.54
CA ARG A 38 -9.67 -3.67 -2.97
C ARG A 38 -8.30 -3.06 -3.28
N VAL A 39 -8.01 -1.89 -2.71
CA VAL A 39 -6.73 -1.22 -2.91
C VAL A 39 -5.60 -2.06 -2.29
N ALA A 40 -5.74 -2.50 -1.04
CA ALA A 40 -4.70 -3.27 -0.37
C ALA A 40 -4.35 -4.58 -1.10
N GLU A 41 -5.35 -5.26 -1.67
CA GLU A 41 -5.15 -6.49 -2.45
C GLU A 41 -4.50 -6.23 -3.83
N ALA A 42 -4.62 -5.01 -4.38
CA ALA A 42 -4.08 -4.63 -5.68
C ALA A 42 -2.64 -4.06 -5.64
N ILE A 43 -2.17 -3.62 -4.46
CA ILE A 43 -0.80 -3.09 -4.31
C ILE A 43 0.22 -4.23 -4.21
N GLN A 44 1.26 -4.16 -5.02
CA GLN A 44 2.31 -5.17 -5.15
C GLN A 44 3.46 -4.92 -4.17
N VAL A 45 3.18 -5.07 -2.87
CA VAL A 45 4.16 -4.95 -1.78
C VAL A 45 4.06 -6.13 -0.82
N GLY A 46 5.08 -6.38 0.00
CA GLY A 46 5.03 -7.48 0.95
C GLY A 46 4.24 -7.19 2.23
N THR A 47 3.98 -5.92 2.56
CA THR A 47 3.11 -5.55 3.68
C THR A 47 2.27 -4.31 3.37
N VAL A 48 0.95 -4.41 3.54
CA VAL A 48 0.03 -3.27 3.46
C VAL A 48 -0.56 -3.00 4.83
N TRP A 49 -0.39 -1.78 5.33
CA TRP A 49 -1.12 -1.29 6.50
C TRP A 49 -2.37 -0.52 6.07
N VAL A 50 -3.47 -0.69 6.79
CA VAL A 50 -4.70 0.04 6.56
C VAL A 50 -5.00 0.89 7.78
N ASN A 51 -5.14 2.21 7.60
CA ASN A 51 -5.39 3.19 8.66
C ASN A 51 -4.40 3.14 9.85
N CYS A 52 -3.20 2.65 9.59
CA CYS A 52 -2.12 2.60 10.56
C CYS A 52 -0.78 2.60 9.83
N TRP A 53 0.30 2.74 10.60
CA TRP A 53 1.65 2.61 10.09
C TRP A 53 2.53 2.02 11.19
N LEU A 54 3.41 1.09 10.80
CA LEU A 54 4.42 0.48 11.67
C LEU A 54 3.85 -0.32 12.86
N ILE A 55 2.62 -0.81 12.78
CA ILE A 55 2.15 -1.85 13.69
C ILE A 55 2.76 -3.18 13.24
N ARG A 56 3.53 -3.79 14.13
CA ARG A 56 4.35 -4.97 13.84
C ARG A 56 4.03 -6.08 14.81
N ASP A 57 3.48 -7.16 14.28
CA ASP A 57 3.42 -8.45 14.97
C ASP A 57 4.61 -9.29 14.49
N LEU A 58 5.43 -9.78 15.44
CA LEU A 58 6.61 -10.59 15.14
C LEU A 58 6.26 -11.99 14.59
N SER A 59 5.01 -12.43 14.76
CA SER A 59 4.51 -13.68 14.19
C SER A 59 4.09 -13.55 12.72
N MET A 60 3.90 -12.33 12.21
CA MET A 60 3.54 -12.10 10.81
C MET A 60 4.78 -12.10 9.90
N PRO A 61 4.69 -12.66 8.69
CA PRO A 61 5.79 -12.59 7.73
C PRO A 61 6.06 -11.13 7.35
N PHE A 62 7.33 -10.77 7.30
CA PHE A 62 7.77 -9.46 6.83
C PHE A 62 8.83 -9.62 5.75
N GLY A 63 8.57 -9.01 4.60
CA GLY A 63 9.44 -9.06 3.43
C GLY A 63 8.91 -8.11 2.35
N GLY A 64 9.65 -7.98 1.25
CA GLY A 64 9.21 -7.24 0.06
C GLY A 64 8.70 -8.18 -1.04
N ALA A 65 7.83 -7.67 -1.92
CA ALA A 65 7.31 -8.39 -3.08
C ALA A 65 8.13 -8.16 -4.38
N LYS A 66 8.95 -7.11 -4.42
CA LYS A 66 9.80 -6.73 -5.56
C LYS A 66 11.26 -6.54 -5.13
N LYS A 67 12.10 -6.07 -6.05
CA LYS A 67 13.54 -5.87 -5.84
C LYS A 67 13.85 -4.81 -4.79
#